data_AF-A0A4W5PMB6-F1
#
_entry.id   AF-A0A4W5PMB6-F1
#
_cell.length_a   1.000
_cell.length_b   1.000
_cell.length_c   1.000
_cell.angle_alpha   90.00
_cell.angle_beta   90.00
_cell.angle_gamma   90.00
#
_symmetry.space_group_name_H-M   'P 1'
#
loop_
_entity.id
_entity.type
_entity.pdbx_description
1 polymer ?
#
loop_
_entity_poly.entity_id
_entity_poly.type
_entity_poly.pdbx_seq_one_letter_code
_entity_poly.pdbx_strand_id
1 'polypeptide(L)'
;NQVNAVIEAGLGPQIACFAHDQFSIPKGNLSEPDGPSLYIARSCQEIRVHYFEFEDGLYYLTTENGVVYQTFCDMTTNGGGWTLCTLGDRWTSQQGSNPLRPDGDGNWNPGYYDIKAQDMSVWYIPNNKPMKDWNPTAILRYHTETHFLSQYGGNLYELYHRYPVKYNVGEPLTNNGPSIPIVYDHGDKETTKAFYGPYAQREFEPGFISFRAINLERAAMAICSGIIPKGRQVDAYCIGGGGHFPEAAPKQCGDFTSFAWNGYGTHKGWSASKDMLEAAVLLFYC
;
A
#
# COMPACT_ATOMS: atom_id res chain seq x y z
N ASN A 1 -7.67 -0.20 -28.02
CA ASN A 1 -7.83 -1.41 -27.19
C ASN A 1 -7.71 -1.03 -25.73
N GLN A 2 -8.85 -0.84 -25.03
CA GLN A 2 -8.84 -0.57 -23.60
C GLN A 2 -8.37 -1.84 -22.87
N VAL A 3 -7.22 -1.73 -22.19
CA VAL A 3 -6.66 -2.79 -21.37
C VAL A 3 -7.45 -2.81 -20.06
N ASN A 4 -8.23 -3.86 -19.84
CA ASN A 4 -8.96 -4.08 -18.60
C ASN A 4 -7.99 -4.62 -17.53
N ALA A 5 -7.42 -3.74 -16.71
CA ALA A 5 -6.68 -4.16 -15.51
C ALA A 5 -7.67 -4.70 -14.47
N VAL A 6 -7.40 -5.87 -13.90
CA VAL A 6 -8.20 -6.51 -12.85
C VAL A 6 -7.27 -6.78 -11.66
N ILE A 7 -7.75 -6.52 -10.44
CA ILE A 7 -7.05 -6.98 -9.24
C ILE A 7 -7.22 -8.51 -9.18
N GLU A 8 -6.22 -9.26 -9.63
CA GLU A 8 -6.24 -10.72 -9.55
C GLU A 8 -6.08 -11.16 -8.09
N ALA A 9 -7.04 -11.94 -7.58
CA ALA A 9 -6.87 -12.60 -6.29
C ALA A 9 -5.89 -13.77 -6.45
N GLY A 10 -4.67 -13.65 -5.93
CA GLY A 10 -3.93 -14.85 -5.57
C GLY A 10 -4.58 -15.56 -4.38
N LEU A 11 -4.02 -16.71 -3.98
CA LEU A 11 -4.53 -17.53 -2.87
C LEU A 11 -4.33 -16.84 -1.50
N GLY A 12 -5.10 -15.78 -1.20
CA GLY A 12 -5.10 -15.09 0.10
C GLY A 12 -5.31 -13.57 0.00
N PRO A 13 -5.45 -12.87 1.15
CA PRO A 13 -5.42 -11.41 1.22
C PRO A 13 -4.07 -10.88 0.72
N GLN A 14 -4.08 -9.98 -0.26
CA GLN A 14 -2.89 -9.45 -0.92
C GLN A 14 -2.85 -7.93 -0.87
N ILE A 15 -1.67 -7.35 -0.70
CA ILE A 15 -1.46 -5.95 -1.04
C ILE A 15 -1.14 -5.95 -2.54
N ALA A 16 -2.13 -5.62 -3.38
CA ALA A 16 -2.13 -6.07 -4.77
C ALA A 16 -0.99 -5.54 -5.65
N CYS A 17 -0.59 -6.43 -6.56
CA CYS A 17 0.20 -6.23 -7.77
C CYS A 17 -0.65 -5.77 -8.96
N PHE A 18 -0.02 -5.01 -9.87
CA PHE A 18 -0.19 -5.25 -11.31
C PHE A 18 0.82 -6.31 -11.73
N ALA A 19 0.39 -7.25 -12.56
CA ALA A 19 1.28 -7.96 -13.46
C ALA A 19 1.11 -7.36 -14.86
N HIS A 20 2.20 -6.89 -15.48
CA HIS A 20 2.28 -6.90 -16.94
C HIS A 20 3.72 -7.09 -17.42
N ASP A 21 3.85 -7.86 -18.49
CA ASP A 21 5.08 -8.16 -19.22
C ASP A 21 5.89 -6.89 -19.53
N GLN A 22 7.20 -7.01 -19.30
CA GLN A 22 8.22 -6.06 -19.76
C GLN A 22 8.19 -5.99 -21.30
N PHE A 23 7.41 -5.06 -21.88
CA PHE A 23 7.56 -4.78 -23.30
C PHE A 23 8.88 -4.05 -23.52
N SER A 24 9.84 -4.75 -24.12
CA SER A 24 11.05 -4.15 -24.66
C SER A 24 10.66 -3.33 -25.89
N ILE A 25 10.74 -2.00 -25.83
CA ILE A 25 10.52 -1.16 -27.02
C ILE A 25 11.77 -1.27 -27.92
N PRO A 26 11.64 -1.70 -29.19
CA PRO A 26 12.76 -1.69 -30.13
C PRO A 26 13.19 -0.25 -30.40
N LYS A 27 14.49 0.02 -30.42
CA LYS A 27 15.02 1.30 -30.92
C LYS A 27 14.57 1.49 -32.38
N GLY A 28 13.64 2.40 -32.61
CA GLY A 28 13.11 2.76 -33.92
C GLY A 28 12.86 4.27 -34.01
N ASN A 29 13.25 4.85 -35.15
CA ASN A 29 13.40 6.29 -35.39
C ASN A 29 12.14 7.13 -35.23
N LEU A 30 12.36 8.38 -34.84
CA LEU A 30 11.40 9.49 -34.79
C LEU A 30 10.69 9.70 -36.14
N SER A 31 9.42 9.32 -36.19
CA SER A 31 8.41 9.88 -37.09
C SER A 31 7.06 9.76 -36.40
N GLU A 32 6.39 10.88 -36.10
CA GLU A 32 4.98 10.91 -35.67
C GLU A 32 4.11 10.18 -36.71
N PRO A 33 3.14 9.35 -36.27
CA PRO A 33 1.75 9.82 -36.19
C PRO A 33 0.87 9.14 -35.10
N ASP A 34 -0.25 9.77 -34.72
CA ASP A 34 -1.46 9.25 -34.03
C ASP A 34 -1.29 7.96 -33.18
N GLY A 35 -0.95 8.13 -31.89
CA GLY A 35 -0.88 7.10 -30.84
C GLY A 35 -0.85 7.75 -29.46
N PRO A 36 -1.15 7.03 -28.35
CA PRO A 36 -1.32 7.65 -27.04
C PRO A 36 -0.06 8.43 -26.68
N SER A 37 -0.23 9.73 -26.46
CA SER A 37 0.81 10.70 -26.17
C SER A 37 1.75 10.14 -25.11
N LEU A 38 3.00 9.86 -25.46
CA LEU A 38 4.02 9.48 -24.49
C LEU A 38 4.40 10.74 -23.70
N TYR A 39 3.67 11.02 -22.63
CA TYR A 39 3.99 12.12 -21.72
C TYR A 39 5.38 11.89 -21.13
N ILE A 40 6.24 12.91 -21.15
CA ILE A 40 7.51 12.88 -20.41
C ILE A 40 7.19 13.39 -19.01
N ALA A 41 6.62 12.52 -18.18
CA ALA A 41 6.25 12.82 -16.81
C ALA A 41 6.79 11.78 -15.84
N ARG A 42 7.22 12.21 -14.66
CA ARG A 42 7.67 11.35 -13.56
C ARG A 42 6.54 10.96 -12.60
N SER A 43 5.43 11.71 -12.62
CA SER A 43 4.27 11.46 -11.76
C SER A 43 2.95 11.83 -12.45
N CYS A 44 1.84 11.31 -11.93
CA CYS A 44 0.49 11.70 -12.34
C CYS A 44 0.21 13.18 -12.05
N GLN A 45 0.83 13.76 -11.01
CA GLN A 45 0.74 15.17 -10.71
C GLN A 45 1.36 16.04 -11.81
N GLU A 46 2.51 15.65 -12.36
CA GLU A 46 3.10 16.32 -13.52
C GLU A 46 2.22 16.20 -14.76
N ILE A 47 1.65 15.01 -15.01
CA ILE A 47 0.69 14.79 -16.10
C ILE A 47 -0.48 15.77 -16.00
N ARG A 48 -1.07 15.85 -14.81
CA ARG A 48 -2.21 16.72 -14.55
C ARG A 48 -1.89 18.20 -14.74
N VAL A 49 -0.79 18.68 -14.17
CA VAL A 49 -0.45 20.11 -14.15
C VAL A 49 0.10 20.59 -15.50
N HIS A 50 0.90 19.78 -16.19
CA HIS A 50 1.57 20.19 -17.42
C HIS A 50 0.81 19.84 -18.69
N TYR A 51 0.11 18.71 -18.69
CA TYR A 51 -0.61 18.22 -19.86
C TYR A 51 -2.12 18.37 -19.76
N PHE A 52 -2.64 18.85 -18.62
CA PHE A 52 -4.06 19.11 -18.38
C PHE A 52 -4.93 17.87 -18.60
N GLU A 53 -4.40 16.70 -18.23
CA GLU A 53 -5.11 15.44 -18.22
C GLU A 53 -5.81 15.27 -16.86
N PHE A 54 -7.13 15.10 -16.90
CA PHE A 54 -7.97 15.10 -15.69
C PHE A 54 -8.76 13.80 -15.49
N GLU A 55 -8.62 12.83 -16.41
CA GLU A 55 -9.35 11.56 -16.32
C GLU A 55 -8.56 10.52 -15.53
N ASP A 56 -9.26 9.76 -14.67
CA ASP A 56 -8.67 8.60 -14.01
C ASP A 56 -8.32 7.54 -15.06
N GLY A 57 -7.13 6.92 -14.97
CA GLY A 57 -6.74 5.94 -15.97
C GLY A 57 -5.29 5.49 -15.91
N LEU A 58 -4.88 4.70 -16.91
CA LEU A 58 -3.50 4.24 -17.06
C LEU A 58 -2.68 5.24 -17.86
N TYR A 59 -1.55 5.63 -17.30
CA TYR A 59 -0.60 6.54 -17.91
C TYR A 59 0.81 5.93 -17.90
N TYR A 60 1.64 6.35 -18.84
CA TYR A 60 3.06 6.03 -18.87
C TYR A 60 3.84 7.10 -18.11
N LEU A 61 4.73 6.66 -17.23
CA LEU A 61 5.68 7.50 -16.49
C LEU A 61 7.11 7.07 -16.79
N THR A 62 8.04 7.99 -16.63
CA THR A 62 9.47 7.74 -16.82
C THR A 62 10.22 8.07 -15.55
N THR A 63 11.03 7.14 -15.05
CA THR A 63 11.87 7.39 -13.86
C THR A 63 13.03 8.34 -14.14
N GLU A 64 13.71 8.81 -13.10
CA GLU A 64 14.93 9.61 -13.26
C GLU A 64 16.01 8.93 -14.11
N ASN A 65 16.13 7.61 -14.00
CA ASN A 65 17.08 6.80 -14.78
C ASN A 65 16.57 6.43 -16.18
N GLY A 66 15.43 6.96 -16.61
CA GLY A 66 14.87 6.74 -17.94
C GLY A 66 14.08 5.44 -18.11
N VAL A 67 13.70 4.76 -17.01
CA VAL A 67 12.87 3.55 -17.06
C VAL A 67 11.43 3.98 -17.28
N VAL A 68 10.82 3.53 -18.38
CA VAL A 68 9.40 3.77 -18.66
C VAL A 68 8.56 2.65 -18.05
N TYR A 69 7.51 3.01 -17.32
CA TYR A 69 6.55 2.07 -16.77
C TYR A 69 5.14 2.64 -16.85
N GLN A 70 4.14 1.76 -16.88
CA GLN A 70 2.73 2.14 -16.85
C GLN A 70 2.21 2.05 -15.42
N THR A 71 1.39 3.00 -15.00
CA THR A 71 0.69 2.96 -13.70
C THR A 71 -0.67 3.65 -13.78
N PHE A 72 -1.52 3.41 -12.78
CA PHE A 72 -2.81 4.08 -12.66
C PHE A 72 -2.66 5.44 -11.99
N CYS A 73 -3.31 6.45 -12.56
CA CYS A 73 -3.45 7.78 -12.02
C CYS A 73 -4.88 8.01 -11.53
N ASP A 74 -5.02 8.40 -10.27
CA ASP A 74 -6.26 8.99 -9.75
C ASP A 74 -6.16 10.52 -9.92
N MET A 75 -6.95 11.02 -10.86
CA MET A 75 -7.04 12.42 -11.25
C MET A 75 -8.25 13.12 -10.60
N THR A 76 -8.92 12.44 -9.66
CA THR A 76 -10.18 12.89 -9.06
C THR A 76 -10.04 13.25 -7.58
N THR A 77 -9.42 12.40 -6.76
CA THR A 77 -9.38 12.58 -5.29
C THR A 77 -8.59 13.82 -4.91
N ASN A 78 -9.14 14.66 -4.02
CA ASN A 78 -8.51 15.89 -3.51
C ASN A 78 -7.80 16.73 -4.59
N GLY A 79 -8.48 16.94 -5.72
CA GLY A 79 -7.91 17.74 -6.81
C GLY A 79 -6.95 16.99 -7.72
N GLY A 80 -6.81 15.66 -7.60
CA GLY A 80 -6.15 14.74 -8.54
C GLY A 80 -4.62 14.75 -8.53
N GLY A 81 -4.02 13.85 -9.33
CA GLY A 81 -2.56 13.74 -9.49
C GLY A 81 -1.91 12.59 -8.72
N TRP A 82 -2.72 11.70 -8.16
CA TRP A 82 -2.27 10.57 -7.35
C TRP A 82 -1.72 9.44 -8.22
N THR A 83 -0.47 9.04 -7.96
CA THR A 83 0.24 8.00 -8.69
C THR A 83 0.24 6.69 -7.92
N LEU A 84 -0.33 5.61 -8.47
CA LEU A 84 -0.27 4.28 -7.85
C LEU A 84 1.19 3.81 -7.77
N CYS A 85 1.69 3.60 -6.54
CA CYS A 85 3.10 3.38 -6.26
C CYS A 85 3.43 1.97 -5.76
N THR A 86 2.47 1.04 -5.76
CA THR A 86 2.70 -0.33 -5.30
C THR A 86 2.22 -1.36 -6.30
N LEU A 87 3.15 -2.16 -6.82
CA LEU A 87 2.87 -3.43 -7.48
C LEU A 87 3.73 -4.50 -6.76
N GLY A 88 3.14 -5.43 -5.99
CA GLY A 88 3.91 -6.55 -5.42
C GLY A 88 3.28 -7.30 -4.23
N ASP A 89 3.19 -8.63 -4.31
CA ASP A 89 2.74 -9.58 -3.26
C ASP A 89 3.91 -9.98 -2.34
N ARG A 90 4.72 -9.01 -1.94
CA ARG A 90 6.02 -9.25 -1.28
C ARG A 90 6.26 -8.28 -0.12
N TRP A 91 5.20 -7.96 0.63
CA TRP A 91 5.26 -7.07 1.79
C TRP A 91 5.73 -7.73 3.07
N THR A 92 5.99 -9.04 3.03
CA THR A 92 6.62 -9.81 4.11
C THR A 92 7.75 -10.69 3.58
N SER A 93 7.55 -12.01 3.54
CA SER A 93 8.56 -13.00 3.15
C SER A 93 7.89 -14.21 2.49
N GLN A 94 8.21 -14.48 1.23
CA GLN A 94 7.82 -15.70 0.51
C GLN A 94 8.64 -16.92 0.96
N GLN A 95 9.63 -16.74 1.83
CA GLN A 95 10.46 -17.82 2.37
C GLN A 95 9.97 -18.30 3.75
N GLY A 96 8.78 -17.86 4.17
CA GLY A 96 8.22 -18.11 5.50
C GLY A 96 8.87 -17.25 6.59
N SER A 97 8.51 -17.53 7.84
CA SER A 97 9.04 -16.84 9.02
C SER A 97 10.44 -17.35 9.36
N ASN A 98 11.47 -16.53 9.19
CA ASN A 98 12.87 -16.91 9.38
C ASN A 98 13.69 -15.79 10.06
N PRO A 99 14.26 -16.02 11.27
CA PRO A 99 15.05 -15.00 11.96
C PRO A 99 16.34 -14.63 11.24
N LEU A 100 16.85 -15.48 10.34
CA LEU A 100 18.03 -15.21 9.51
C LEU A 100 17.72 -14.35 8.27
N ARG A 101 16.44 -14.09 7.98
CA ARG A 101 16.00 -13.17 6.93
C ARG A 101 15.04 -12.12 7.51
N PRO A 102 15.53 -11.27 8.42
CA PRO A 102 14.66 -10.39 9.18
C PRO A 102 14.03 -9.27 8.33
N ASP A 103 14.54 -9.01 7.12
CA ASP A 103 14.14 -7.90 6.23
C ASP A 103 13.11 -8.30 5.14
N GLY A 104 12.80 -9.59 4.96
CA GLY A 104 11.81 -10.05 3.98
C GLY A 104 12.27 -10.00 2.51
N ASP A 105 11.31 -9.84 1.58
CA ASP A 105 11.52 -9.96 0.12
C ASP A 105 11.85 -8.64 -0.61
N GLY A 106 11.37 -7.50 -0.12
CA GLY A 106 11.79 -6.16 -0.57
C GLY A 106 11.53 -5.79 -2.05
N ASN A 107 10.49 -6.31 -2.69
CA ASN A 107 10.26 -6.12 -4.13
C ASN A 107 9.19 -5.06 -4.43
N TRP A 108 9.61 -3.87 -4.87
CA TRP A 108 8.75 -2.69 -5.11
C TRP A 108 8.82 -2.18 -6.56
N ASN A 109 7.76 -1.52 -7.05
CA ASN A 109 7.78 -0.88 -8.37
C ASN A 109 8.71 0.36 -8.39
N PRO A 110 9.12 0.88 -9.57
CA PRO A 110 10.00 2.04 -9.62
C PRO A 110 9.42 3.32 -9.02
N GLY A 111 8.12 3.57 -9.20
CA GLY A 111 7.44 4.74 -8.64
C GLY A 111 7.48 4.79 -7.11
N TYR A 112 7.61 3.65 -6.44
CA TYR A 112 7.73 3.54 -4.99
C TYR A 112 8.94 4.29 -4.41
N TYR A 113 10.07 4.27 -5.12
CA TYR A 113 11.34 4.86 -4.67
C TYR A 113 11.76 6.09 -5.47
N ASP A 114 11.32 6.22 -6.72
CA ASP A 114 11.73 7.31 -7.63
C ASP A 114 10.92 8.60 -7.41
N ILE A 115 9.62 8.48 -7.17
CA ILE A 115 8.73 9.64 -7.05
C ILE A 115 9.04 10.39 -5.74
N LYS A 116 9.16 11.73 -5.84
CA LYS A 116 9.15 12.64 -4.69
C LYS A 116 7.74 13.18 -4.51
N ALA A 117 7.12 12.78 -3.41
CA ALA A 117 5.75 13.07 -3.03
C ALA A 117 5.71 13.83 -1.70
N GLN A 118 4.57 14.46 -1.45
CA GLN A 118 4.28 15.16 -0.21
C GLN A 118 3.35 14.32 0.67
N ASP A 119 2.36 13.69 0.07
CA ASP A 119 1.31 12.94 0.75
C ASP A 119 1.05 11.58 0.10
N MET A 120 0.23 10.75 0.77
CA MET A 120 -0.21 9.48 0.21
C MET A 120 -1.71 9.24 0.38
N SER A 121 -2.28 8.46 -0.53
CA SER A 121 -3.66 7.95 -0.46
C SER A 121 -3.66 6.43 -0.39
N VAL A 122 -4.65 5.86 0.28
CA VAL A 122 -4.81 4.41 0.45
C VAL A 122 -6.23 4.01 0.12
N TRP A 123 -6.37 3.03 -0.78
CA TRP A 123 -7.65 2.49 -1.20
C TRP A 123 -7.73 1.01 -0.88
N TYR A 124 -8.84 0.58 -0.29
CA TYR A 124 -9.20 -0.83 -0.14
C TYR A 124 -10.20 -1.21 -1.20
N ILE A 125 -9.75 -1.98 -2.19
CA ILE A 125 -10.58 -2.38 -3.31
C ILE A 125 -10.88 -3.87 -3.20
N PRO A 126 -12.15 -4.31 -3.19
CA PRO A 126 -12.49 -5.72 -3.22
C PRO A 126 -11.74 -6.46 -4.33
N ASN A 127 -11.31 -7.67 -4.05
CA ASN A 127 -10.58 -8.50 -5.01
C ASN A 127 -11.43 -8.80 -6.25
N ASN A 128 -10.77 -9.08 -7.37
CA ASN A 128 -11.39 -9.39 -8.67
C ASN A 128 -12.23 -8.25 -9.26
N LYS A 129 -11.99 -7.01 -8.83
CA LYS A 129 -12.62 -5.83 -9.42
C LYS A 129 -11.80 -5.29 -10.60
N PRO A 130 -12.43 -5.02 -11.76
CA PRO A 130 -11.76 -4.33 -12.84
C PRO A 130 -11.53 -2.86 -12.46
N MET A 131 -10.52 -2.25 -13.05
CA MET A 131 -10.05 -0.89 -12.75
C MET A 131 -11.14 0.18 -12.78
N LYS A 132 -12.05 0.11 -13.77
CA LYS A 132 -13.19 1.03 -13.88
C LYS A 132 -14.13 1.01 -12.65
N ASP A 133 -14.10 -0.08 -11.88
CA ASP A 133 -14.95 -0.28 -10.72
C ASP A 133 -14.20 -0.02 -9.40
N TRP A 134 -12.90 0.31 -9.43
CA TRP A 134 -12.11 0.50 -8.20
C TRP A 134 -12.67 1.61 -7.32
N ASN A 135 -12.78 2.83 -7.84
CA ASN A 135 -13.32 3.96 -7.08
C ASN A 135 -14.74 3.68 -6.53
N PRO A 136 -15.75 3.27 -7.34
CA PRO A 136 -17.11 3.08 -6.84
C PRO A 136 -17.28 1.84 -5.94
N THR A 137 -16.35 0.87 -5.95
CA THR A 137 -16.46 -0.34 -5.12
C THR A 137 -15.49 -0.37 -3.93
N ALA A 138 -14.66 0.65 -3.78
CA ALA A 138 -13.75 0.77 -2.65
C ALA A 138 -14.51 0.71 -1.33
N ILE A 139 -14.06 -0.13 -0.40
CA ILE A 139 -14.67 -0.24 0.95
C ILE A 139 -14.11 0.79 1.93
N LEU A 140 -12.95 1.36 1.60
CA LEU A 140 -12.27 2.40 2.36
C LEU A 140 -11.36 3.19 1.42
N ARG A 141 -11.46 4.52 1.46
CA ARG A 141 -10.51 5.42 0.77
C ARG A 141 -10.19 6.59 1.69
N TYR A 142 -8.92 6.91 1.79
CA TYR A 142 -8.47 8.07 2.56
C TYR A 142 -7.14 8.58 2.02
N HIS A 143 -6.77 9.80 2.40
CA HIS A 143 -5.47 10.39 2.09
C HIS A 143 -4.92 11.20 3.26
N THR A 144 -3.65 11.56 3.20
CA THR A 144 -3.00 12.52 4.10
C THR A 144 -2.95 13.91 3.46
N GLU A 145 -2.90 14.97 4.27
CA GLU A 145 -2.81 16.37 3.80
C GLU A 145 -1.75 17.16 4.58
N THR A 146 -0.76 16.47 5.15
CA THR A 146 0.22 17.09 6.06
C THR A 146 1.60 17.25 5.42
N HIS A 147 1.73 16.86 4.15
CA HIS A 147 2.98 16.85 3.41
C HIS A 147 4.09 16.06 4.12
N PHE A 148 3.72 15.03 4.88
CA PHE A 148 4.63 14.34 5.79
C PHE A 148 5.79 13.67 5.06
N LEU A 149 5.58 13.15 3.83
CA LEU A 149 6.62 12.47 3.08
C LEU A 149 7.81 13.38 2.79
N SER A 150 7.59 14.69 2.66
CA SER A 150 8.67 15.67 2.49
C SER A 150 9.68 15.65 3.64
N GLN A 151 9.24 15.32 4.86
CA GLN A 151 10.10 15.23 6.06
C GLN A 151 10.87 13.90 6.13
N TYR A 152 10.45 12.91 5.35
CA TYR A 152 10.99 11.55 5.31
C TYR A 152 11.63 11.20 3.98
N GLY A 153 12.08 12.19 3.20
CA GLY A 153 12.84 11.97 1.96
C GLY A 153 11.98 11.87 0.69
N GLY A 154 10.66 12.04 0.81
CA GLY A 154 9.72 12.19 -0.30
C GLY A 154 8.97 10.93 -0.69
N ASN A 155 9.24 9.77 -0.07
CA ASN A 155 8.50 8.53 -0.34
C ASN A 155 8.68 7.50 0.78
N LEU A 156 7.93 6.40 0.73
CA LEU A 156 8.00 5.32 1.71
C LEU A 156 9.32 4.56 1.69
N TYR A 157 10.01 4.50 0.55
CA TYR A 157 11.34 3.90 0.48
C TYR A 157 12.30 4.62 1.45
N GLU A 158 12.40 5.93 1.36
CA GLU A 158 13.24 6.75 2.25
C GLU A 158 12.73 6.71 3.71
N LEU A 159 11.41 6.67 3.92
CA LEU A 159 10.82 6.51 5.25
C LEU A 159 11.30 5.21 5.91
N TYR A 160 11.25 4.07 5.20
CA TYR A 160 11.68 2.79 5.76
C TYR A 160 13.20 2.62 5.84
N HIS A 161 13.99 3.42 5.13
CA HIS A 161 15.43 3.54 5.41
C HIS A 161 15.67 4.14 6.79
N ARG A 162 14.85 5.13 7.20
CA ARG A 162 14.89 5.71 8.55
C ARG A 162 14.22 4.82 9.60
N TYR A 163 13.18 4.08 9.22
CA TYR A 163 12.43 3.17 10.08
C TYR A 163 12.40 1.75 9.51
N PRO A 164 13.48 0.96 9.66
CA PRO A 164 13.55 -0.37 9.06
C PRO A 164 12.43 -1.30 9.53
N VAL A 165 11.76 -1.94 8.56
CA VAL A 165 10.74 -2.97 8.79
C VAL A 165 11.45 -4.31 8.98
N LYS A 166 12.01 -4.50 10.17
CA LYS A 166 12.89 -5.63 10.50
C LYS A 166 12.52 -6.23 11.86
N TYR A 167 12.57 -7.55 11.96
CA TYR A 167 12.45 -8.23 13.26
C TYR A 167 13.54 -7.78 14.25
N ASN A 168 13.14 -7.59 15.52
CA ASN A 168 14.02 -7.22 16.64
C ASN A 168 14.73 -5.86 16.44
N VAL A 169 14.06 -4.90 15.77
CA VAL A 169 14.56 -3.54 15.55
C VAL A 169 14.25 -2.58 16.72
N GLY A 170 13.41 -2.99 17.67
CA GLY A 170 13.02 -2.17 18.82
C GLY A 170 11.93 -2.79 19.67
N GLU A 171 11.42 -2.01 20.61
CA GLU A 171 10.35 -2.38 21.54
C GLU A 171 8.97 -1.85 21.07
N PRO A 172 7.87 -2.56 21.41
CA PRO A 172 6.50 -2.12 21.10
C PRO A 172 6.21 -0.71 21.64
N LEU A 173 5.46 0.08 20.88
CA LEU A 173 5.02 1.46 21.19
C LEU A 173 6.16 2.49 21.26
N THR A 174 7.25 2.17 21.95
CA THR A 174 8.39 3.08 22.18
C THR A 174 9.16 3.34 20.90
N ASN A 175 9.33 2.29 20.08
CA ASN A 175 10.05 2.38 18.82
C ASN A 175 9.11 2.25 17.62
N ASN A 176 7.83 2.58 17.74
CA ASN A 176 7.00 2.69 16.54
C ASN A 176 7.49 3.85 15.64
N GLY A 177 7.23 3.76 14.33
CA GLY A 177 7.45 4.88 13.42
C GLY A 177 6.34 5.94 13.53
N PRO A 178 6.31 6.89 12.59
CA PRO A 178 5.36 8.00 12.66
C PRO A 178 3.91 7.56 12.41
N SER A 179 2.97 8.33 12.98
CA SER A 179 1.53 8.23 12.73
C SER A 179 1.02 9.56 12.18
N ILE A 180 0.31 9.52 11.06
CA ILE A 180 -0.12 10.69 10.31
C ILE A 180 -1.65 10.72 10.29
N PRO A 181 -2.31 11.86 10.60
CA PRO A 181 -3.76 11.96 10.48
C PRO A 181 -4.20 11.82 9.02
N ILE A 182 -5.39 11.25 8.81
CA ILE A 182 -5.97 11.03 7.48
C ILE A 182 -7.31 11.75 7.34
N VAL A 183 -7.68 12.00 6.08
CA VAL A 183 -9.00 12.48 5.66
C VAL A 183 -9.66 11.38 4.84
N TYR A 184 -10.89 11.01 5.20
CA TYR A 184 -11.63 9.95 4.51
C TYR A 184 -12.31 10.48 3.25
N ASP A 185 -12.06 9.83 2.11
CA ASP A 185 -12.78 10.03 0.85
C ASP A 185 -13.96 9.06 0.71
N HIS A 186 -13.86 7.90 1.36
CA HIS A 186 -14.94 6.92 1.51
C HIS A 186 -14.77 6.14 2.81
N GLY A 187 -15.86 6.00 3.58
CA GLY A 187 -15.83 5.46 4.94
C GLY A 187 -15.58 6.55 5.99
N ASP A 188 -15.37 6.13 7.23
CA ASP A 188 -15.12 6.99 8.37
C ASP A 188 -14.37 6.22 9.46
N LYS A 189 -14.22 6.84 10.64
CA LYS A 189 -13.54 6.25 11.80
C LYS A 189 -14.24 4.98 12.28
N GLU A 190 -15.56 4.99 12.30
CA GLU A 190 -16.42 3.91 12.79
C GLU A 190 -16.39 2.72 11.84
N THR A 191 -16.52 2.94 10.53
CA THR A 191 -16.43 1.87 9.52
C THR A 191 -15.03 1.29 9.45
N THR A 192 -13.98 2.14 9.52
CA THR A 192 -12.58 1.67 9.61
C THR A 192 -12.41 0.73 10.79
N LYS A 193 -12.86 1.16 11.98
CA LYS A 193 -12.78 0.35 13.19
C LYS A 193 -13.54 -0.97 13.06
N ALA A 194 -14.72 -0.93 12.44
CA ALA A 194 -15.56 -2.10 12.24
C ALA A 194 -14.98 -3.16 11.29
N PHE A 195 -13.98 -2.84 10.47
CA PHE A 195 -13.32 -3.84 9.64
C PHE A 195 -12.34 -4.75 10.40
N TYR A 196 -11.82 -4.30 11.54
CA TYR A 196 -10.84 -5.04 12.34
C TYR A 196 -11.51 -5.91 13.40
N GLY A 197 -10.78 -6.92 13.90
CA GLY A 197 -11.31 -7.86 14.88
C GLY A 197 -11.75 -7.19 16.20
N PRO A 198 -12.78 -7.72 16.90
CA PRO A 198 -13.36 -7.03 18.05
C PRO A 198 -12.39 -6.81 19.23
N TYR A 199 -11.34 -7.61 19.34
CA TYR A 199 -10.26 -7.40 20.32
C TYR A 199 -9.26 -6.35 19.85
N ALA A 200 -8.89 -6.37 18.56
CA ALA A 200 -8.03 -5.36 17.93
C ALA A 200 -8.61 -3.95 18.08
N GLN A 201 -9.93 -3.80 17.96
CA GLN A 201 -10.65 -2.53 18.14
C GLN A 201 -10.44 -1.83 19.50
N ARG A 202 -9.86 -2.51 20.49
CA ARG A 202 -9.52 -1.97 21.82
C ARG A 202 -8.06 -1.52 21.92
N GLU A 203 -7.25 -1.85 20.93
CA GLU A 203 -5.81 -1.62 20.89
C GLU A 203 -5.40 -0.52 19.90
N PHE A 204 -6.35 0.18 19.29
CA PHE A 204 -6.05 1.28 18.39
C PHE A 204 -7.11 2.37 18.41
N GLU A 205 -6.77 3.50 17.80
CA GLU A 205 -7.69 4.59 17.51
C GLU A 205 -7.75 4.82 15.98
N PRO A 206 -8.93 4.90 15.35
CA PRO A 206 -9.05 5.13 13.91
C PRO A 206 -8.83 6.59 13.51
N GLY A 207 -8.54 6.83 12.23
CA GLY A 207 -8.33 8.16 11.65
C GLY A 207 -6.87 8.57 11.50
N PHE A 208 -5.96 7.60 11.43
CA PHE A 208 -4.54 7.82 11.17
C PHE A 208 -4.01 6.79 10.16
N ILE A 209 -2.80 6.98 9.64
CA ILE A 209 -2.00 5.91 9.07
C ILE A 209 -0.68 5.88 9.83
N SER A 210 -0.25 4.71 10.30
CA SER A 210 1.00 4.56 11.04
C SER A 210 1.98 3.66 10.31
N PHE A 211 3.26 3.99 10.42
CA PHE A 211 4.34 3.27 9.75
C PHE A 211 5.25 2.58 10.77
N ARG A 212 5.75 1.40 10.42
CA ARG A 212 6.68 0.60 11.23
C ARG A 212 6.20 0.45 12.68
N ALA A 213 5.17 -0.38 12.89
CA ALA A 213 4.69 -0.74 14.22
C ALA A 213 5.33 -2.05 14.70
N ILE A 214 5.63 -2.15 15.99
CA ILE A 214 6.33 -3.31 16.55
C ILE A 214 5.41 -4.07 17.51
N ASN A 215 5.24 -5.37 17.29
CA ASN A 215 4.41 -6.22 18.13
C ASN A 215 5.14 -6.71 19.39
N LEU A 216 4.41 -7.35 20.30
CA LEU A 216 4.93 -7.85 21.57
C LEU A 216 6.19 -8.72 21.42
N GLU A 217 6.26 -9.53 20.37
CA GLU A 217 7.39 -10.40 20.07
C GLU A 217 8.48 -9.74 19.22
N ARG A 218 8.40 -8.43 19.01
CA ARG A 218 9.35 -7.61 18.25
C ARG A 218 9.36 -7.88 16.74
N ALA A 219 8.30 -8.47 16.20
CA ALA A 219 8.04 -8.41 14.77
C ALA A 219 7.62 -6.98 14.40
N ALA A 220 8.11 -6.49 13.26
CA ALA A 220 7.78 -5.17 12.75
C ALA A 220 6.81 -5.30 11.59
N MET A 221 5.67 -4.61 11.66
CA MET A 221 4.70 -4.48 10.57
C MET A 221 4.93 -3.18 9.83
N ALA A 222 4.71 -3.19 8.52
CA ALA A 222 5.01 -2.05 7.67
C ALA A 222 4.00 -0.92 7.87
N ILE A 223 2.71 -1.21 7.71
CA ILE A 223 1.64 -0.21 7.67
C ILE A 223 0.49 -0.60 8.59
N CYS A 224 0.11 0.31 9.48
CA CYS A 224 -1.15 0.27 10.21
C CYS A 224 -2.11 1.25 9.55
N SER A 225 -2.92 0.73 8.64
CA SER A 225 -3.76 1.52 7.76
C SER A 225 -5.04 1.97 8.47
N GLY A 226 -5.41 3.24 8.36
CA GLY A 226 -6.63 3.78 8.96
C GLY A 226 -6.60 3.90 10.50
N ILE A 227 -5.51 3.53 11.18
CA ILE A 227 -5.40 3.48 12.64
C ILE A 227 -4.04 3.96 13.20
N ILE A 228 -4.05 4.36 14.47
CA ILE A 228 -2.87 4.53 15.33
C ILE A 228 -2.85 3.46 16.44
N PRO A 229 -1.77 2.64 16.54
CA PRO A 229 -1.66 1.63 17.59
C PRO A 229 -1.57 2.24 19.00
N LYS A 230 -2.30 1.64 19.92
CA LYS A 230 -2.26 1.88 21.38
C LYS A 230 -1.90 0.61 22.16
N GLY A 231 -2.10 -0.56 21.57
CA GLY A 231 -1.73 -1.87 22.11
C GLY A 231 -0.49 -2.48 21.44
N ARG A 232 -0.24 -3.75 21.72
CA ARG A 232 0.99 -4.46 21.32
C ARG A 232 0.74 -5.62 20.35
N GLN A 233 -0.51 -6.01 20.12
CA GLN A 233 -0.88 -7.06 19.15
C GLN A 233 -1.10 -6.47 17.75
N VAL A 234 -0.18 -5.61 17.32
CA VAL A 234 -0.27 -4.86 16.06
C VAL A 234 -0.30 -5.77 14.82
N ASP A 235 0.13 -7.02 14.91
CA ASP A 235 -0.01 -8.02 13.85
C ASP A 235 -1.46 -8.43 13.59
N ALA A 236 -2.41 -8.09 14.47
CA ALA A 236 -3.84 -8.33 14.21
C ALA A 236 -4.54 -7.19 13.45
N TYR A 237 -3.85 -6.07 13.21
CA TYR A 237 -4.46 -4.88 12.59
C TYR A 237 -3.49 -4.02 11.77
N CYS A 238 -2.26 -4.47 11.55
CA CYS A 238 -1.28 -3.86 10.65
C CYS A 238 -0.80 -4.89 9.61
N ILE A 239 -0.52 -4.41 8.40
CA ILE A 239 -0.18 -5.21 7.22
C ILE A 239 1.29 -5.01 6.84
N GLY A 240 1.81 -5.96 6.06
CA GLY A 240 3.22 -6.07 5.73
C GLY A 240 4.09 -6.30 6.97
N GLY A 241 5.37 -6.53 6.78
CA GLY A 241 6.30 -6.70 7.89
C GLY A 241 7.64 -7.29 7.52
N GLY A 242 8.47 -7.47 8.54
CA GLY A 242 9.77 -8.12 8.39
C GLY A 242 9.63 -9.60 8.04
N GLY A 243 10.76 -10.28 7.91
CA GLY A 243 10.74 -11.71 7.56
C GLY A 243 10.62 -12.68 8.74
N HIS A 244 10.37 -12.21 9.97
CA HIS A 244 10.20 -13.11 11.11
C HIS A 244 9.10 -12.66 12.08
N PHE A 245 8.16 -13.59 12.30
CA PHE A 245 7.07 -13.53 13.26
C PHE A 245 7.15 -14.80 14.13
N PRO A 246 7.57 -14.70 15.40
CA PRO A 246 7.89 -15.86 16.22
C PRO A 246 6.66 -16.48 16.91
N GLU A 247 5.59 -15.72 17.18
CA GLU A 247 4.40 -16.27 17.84
C GLU A 247 3.66 -17.23 16.90
N ALA A 248 3.50 -18.48 17.38
CA ALA A 248 2.85 -19.56 16.63
C ALA A 248 3.34 -19.71 15.17
N ALA A 249 4.63 -19.42 14.93
CA ALA A 249 5.22 -19.40 13.59
C ALA A 249 4.88 -20.69 12.80
N PRO A 250 4.45 -20.59 11.52
CA PRO A 250 4.39 -19.38 10.68
C PRO A 250 3.01 -18.73 10.58
N LYS A 251 2.09 -18.94 11.55
CA LYS A 251 0.67 -18.50 11.40
C LYS A 251 0.45 -17.01 11.15
N GLN A 252 1.37 -16.16 11.60
CA GLN A 252 1.31 -14.71 11.47
C GLN A 252 2.10 -14.18 10.27
N CYS A 253 2.77 -15.06 9.51
CA CYS A 253 3.63 -14.65 8.41
C CYS A 253 2.81 -14.56 7.12
N GLY A 254 2.69 -13.35 6.60
CA GLY A 254 1.98 -13.04 5.35
C GLY A 254 1.63 -11.56 5.29
N ASP A 255 1.21 -11.07 4.13
CA ASP A 255 0.98 -9.62 3.93
C ASP A 255 -0.10 -9.05 4.85
N PHE A 256 -1.08 -9.86 5.26
CA PHE A 256 -2.12 -9.49 6.23
C PHE A 256 -1.91 -10.15 7.59
N THR A 257 -0.69 -10.62 7.84
CA THR A 257 -0.18 -11.03 9.15
C THR A 257 -1.15 -11.94 9.91
N SER A 258 -1.73 -11.49 11.03
CA SER A 258 -2.61 -12.27 11.90
C SER A 258 -4.10 -11.96 11.72
N PHE A 259 -4.52 -11.34 10.60
CA PHE A 259 -5.93 -10.95 10.39
C PHE A 259 -6.91 -12.13 10.40
N ALA A 260 -6.43 -13.37 10.27
CA ALA A 260 -7.24 -14.59 10.34
C ALA A 260 -6.98 -15.44 11.61
N TRP A 261 -6.42 -14.86 12.68
CA TRP A 261 -6.00 -15.57 13.90
C TRP A 261 -7.07 -16.50 14.51
N ASN A 262 -8.30 -16.00 14.63
CA ASN A 262 -9.47 -16.76 15.09
C ASN A 262 -10.35 -17.26 13.92
N GLY A 263 -9.73 -17.55 12.78
CA GLY A 263 -10.37 -18.02 11.55
C GLY A 263 -10.54 -16.93 10.49
N TYR A 264 -10.54 -17.35 9.22
CA TYR A 264 -10.64 -16.47 8.07
C TYR A 264 -12.02 -15.78 8.00
N GLY A 265 -12.02 -14.45 8.03
CA GLY A 265 -13.23 -13.63 7.87
C GLY A 265 -14.30 -13.86 8.94
N THR A 266 -13.94 -14.49 10.08
CA THR A 266 -14.91 -14.83 11.12
C THR A 266 -15.38 -13.62 11.92
N HIS A 267 -14.61 -12.52 11.88
CA HIS A 267 -14.87 -11.30 12.63
C HIS A 267 -15.06 -11.57 14.15
N LYS A 268 -14.29 -12.53 14.68
CA LYS A 268 -14.32 -12.94 16.10
C LYS A 268 -12.92 -12.79 16.70
N GLY A 269 -12.84 -12.39 17.97
CA GLY A 269 -11.56 -12.24 18.68
C GLY A 269 -10.63 -11.25 17.97
N TRP A 270 -9.48 -11.74 17.49
CA TRP A 270 -8.49 -10.97 16.74
C TRP A 270 -8.70 -10.99 15.22
N SER A 271 -9.59 -11.84 14.70
CA SER A 271 -9.82 -11.93 13.26
C SER A 271 -10.58 -10.73 12.72
N ALA A 272 -10.06 -10.13 11.64
CA ALA A 272 -10.70 -9.07 10.88
C ALA A 272 -11.95 -9.57 10.13
N SER A 273 -12.69 -8.62 9.55
CA SER A 273 -13.82 -8.92 8.69
C SER A 273 -13.38 -9.61 7.40
N LYS A 274 -14.32 -10.34 6.78
CA LYS A 274 -14.08 -10.95 5.47
C LYS A 274 -13.82 -9.89 4.40
N ASP A 275 -14.55 -8.77 4.43
CA ASP A 275 -14.40 -7.68 3.46
C ASP A 275 -12.99 -7.08 3.48
N MET A 276 -12.39 -6.94 4.68
CA MET A 276 -11.01 -6.48 4.83
C MET A 276 -10.02 -7.48 4.24
N LEU A 277 -10.18 -8.78 4.54
CA LEU A 277 -9.33 -9.86 4.01
C LEU A 277 -9.51 -10.10 2.50
N GLU A 278 -10.63 -9.70 1.91
CA GLU A 278 -10.91 -9.88 0.49
C GLU A 278 -10.82 -8.56 -0.28
N ALA A 279 -10.06 -7.60 0.24
CA ALA A 279 -9.72 -6.36 -0.43
C ALA A 279 -8.21 -6.20 -0.57
N ALA A 280 -7.80 -5.70 -1.73
CA ALA A 280 -6.45 -5.25 -1.98
C ALA A 280 -6.21 -3.84 -1.45
N VAL A 281 -5.01 -3.60 -0.93
CA VAL A 281 -4.57 -2.27 -0.48
C VAL A 281 -3.72 -1.61 -1.56
N LEU A 282 -4.21 -0.51 -2.13
CA LEU A 282 -3.52 0.27 -3.15
C LEU A 282 -2.95 1.53 -2.50
N LEU A 283 -1.66 1.81 -2.69
CA LEU A 283 -1.01 3.01 -2.17
C LEU A 283 -0.70 3.98 -3.30
N PHE A 284 -0.96 5.27 -3.06
CA PHE A 284 -0.76 6.33 -4.04
C PHE A 284 0.11 7.45 -3.49
N TYR A 285 0.81 8.16 -4.37
CA TYR A 285 1.61 9.34 -4.06
C TYR A 285 1.13 10.59 -4.78
N CYS A 286 1.15 11.74 -4.11
CA CYS A 286 0.95 13.08 -4.69
C CYS A 286 1.99 14.03 -4.10
#